data_AF-A0AAV0CLR8-F1
#
_entry.id   AF-A0AAV0CLR8-F1
#
_cell.length_a   1.000
_cell.length_b   1.000
_cell.length_c   1.000
_cell.angle_alpha   90.00
_cell.angle_beta   90.00
_cell.angle_gamma   90.00
#
_symmetry.space_group_name_H-M   'P 1'
#
loop_
_entity.id
_entity.type
_entity.pdbx_description
1 polymer ?
#
loop_
_entity_poly.entity_id
_entity_poly.type
_entity_poly.pdbx_seq_one_letter_code
_entity_poly.pdbx_strand_id
1 'polypeptide(L)'
;MLEPWFQSKGLGDADQVLAYFAVAKLGEPPIDGKTDTNPEGLTAAYGKWGSAVASRLHAGGLSCKVIDKEAFQKQMLEKLIWISAFMLVGARHPGSTVGAVEKQYRSEERD
;
A
#
# COMPACT_ATOMS: atom_id res chain seq x y z
N MET A 1 4.27 -9.40 -13.55
CA MET A 1 3.45 -9.78 -12.37
C MET A 1 4.16 -10.91 -11.64
N LEU A 2 4.24 -10.85 -10.30
CA LEU A 2 4.97 -11.83 -9.48
C LEU A 2 4.24 -13.17 -9.30
N GLU A 3 2.96 -13.25 -9.68
CA GLU A 3 2.11 -14.43 -9.51
C GLU A 3 2.75 -15.75 -9.97
N PRO A 4 3.31 -15.87 -11.20
CA PRO A 4 3.94 -17.12 -11.64
C PRO A 4 5.13 -17.53 -10.76
N TRP A 5 5.86 -16.54 -10.24
CA TRP A 5 6.97 -16.79 -9.33
C TRP A 5 6.46 -17.26 -7.96
N PHE A 6 5.42 -16.63 -7.40
CA PHE A 6 4.80 -17.10 -6.16
C PHE A 6 4.29 -18.55 -6.29
N GLN A 7 3.63 -18.88 -7.40
CA GLN A 7 3.19 -20.24 -7.68
C GLN A 7 4.38 -21.21 -7.76
N SER A 8 5.47 -20.83 -8.43
CA SER A 8 6.69 -21.65 -8.51
C SER A 8 7.35 -21.94 -7.14
N LYS A 9 7.03 -21.12 -6.13
CA LYS A 9 7.54 -21.25 -4.76
C LYS A 9 6.52 -21.82 -3.77
N GLY A 10 5.32 -22.21 -4.23
CA GLY A 10 4.24 -22.65 -3.33
C GLY A 10 3.67 -21.54 -2.45
N LEU A 11 3.83 -20.27 -2.87
CA LEU A 11 3.39 -19.07 -2.15
C LEU A 11 2.08 -18.49 -2.71
N GLY A 12 1.37 -19.23 -3.56
CA GLY A 12 0.16 -18.75 -4.24
C GLY A 12 -0.97 -18.30 -3.31
N ASP A 13 -1.00 -18.84 -2.08
CA ASP A 13 -1.98 -18.53 -1.04
C ASP A 13 -1.31 -18.05 0.26
N ALA A 14 -0.08 -17.53 0.15
CA ALA A 14 0.58 -16.89 1.27
C ALA A 14 -0.19 -15.64 1.72
N ASP A 15 -0.17 -15.36 3.02
CA ASP A 15 -0.68 -14.11 3.55
C ASP A 15 0.01 -12.91 2.92
N GLN A 16 -0.79 -11.91 2.55
CA GLN A 16 -0.26 -10.64 2.06
C GLN A 16 -0.90 -9.46 2.78
N VAL A 17 -0.12 -8.38 2.86
CA VAL A 17 -0.50 -7.14 3.52
C VAL A 17 -0.20 -5.99 2.59
N LEU A 18 -1.23 -5.21 2.27
CA LEU A 18 -1.14 -3.98 1.53
C LEU A 18 -1.01 -2.82 2.52
N ALA A 19 0.21 -2.54 2.96
CA ALA A 19 0.48 -1.57 4.02
C ALA A 19 0.31 -0.12 3.56
N TYR A 20 -0.61 0.62 4.18
CA TYR A 20 -0.77 2.08 4.03
C TYR A 20 -0.53 2.75 5.38
N PHE A 21 0.74 2.83 5.76
CA PHE A 21 1.20 3.63 6.90
C PHE A 21 2.68 3.95 6.67
N ALA A 22 3.18 4.96 7.36
CA ALA A 22 4.58 5.37 7.27
C ALA A 22 5.17 5.58 8.65
N VAL A 23 6.48 5.34 8.78
CA VAL A 23 7.27 5.72 9.97
C VAL A 23 8.29 6.73 9.49
N ALA A 24 8.21 7.98 9.96
CA ALA A 24 9.04 9.06 9.42
C ALA A 24 10.52 8.90 9.80
N LYS A 25 10.81 8.42 11.01
CA LYS A 25 12.16 8.05 11.47
C LYS A 25 12.10 7.07 12.65
N LEU A 26 13.26 6.48 12.96
CA LEU A 26 13.40 5.56 14.09
C LEU A 26 12.91 6.20 15.40
N GLY A 27 12.06 5.48 16.12
CA GLY A 27 11.52 5.90 17.42
C GLY A 27 10.23 6.73 17.35
N GLU A 28 9.79 7.15 16.16
CA GLU A 28 8.49 7.83 16.02
C GLU A 28 7.34 6.82 15.83
N PRO A 29 6.13 7.14 16.32
CA PRO A 29 4.97 6.31 16.09
C PRO A 29 4.62 6.25 14.59
N PRO A 30 4.06 5.13 14.11
CA PRO A 30 3.61 5.04 12.74
C PRO A 30 2.41 5.96 12.49
N ILE A 31 2.35 6.54 11.30
CA ILE A 31 1.25 7.37 10.82
C ILE A 31 0.37 6.50 9.91
N ASP A 32 -0.89 6.33 10.29
CA ASP A 32 -1.89 5.59 9.54
C ASP A 32 -2.23 6.28 8.21
N GLY A 33 -2.41 5.53 7.14
CA GLY A 33 -2.78 6.01 5.81
C GLY A 33 -4.27 6.32 5.68
N LYS A 34 -4.84 6.99 6.67
CA LYS A 34 -6.21 7.50 6.64
C LYS A 34 -6.26 8.81 5.87
N THR A 35 -7.28 8.97 5.05
CA THR A 35 -7.52 10.19 4.27
C THR A 35 -8.97 10.65 4.47
N ASP A 36 -9.29 11.88 4.07
CA ASP A 36 -10.68 12.38 4.12
C ASP A 36 -11.65 11.49 3.32
N THR A 37 -11.15 10.86 2.25
CA THR A 37 -11.91 9.93 1.41
C THR A 37 -11.94 8.49 1.92
N ASN A 38 -11.01 8.11 2.81
CA ASN A 38 -10.91 6.77 3.39
C ASN A 38 -10.62 6.88 4.90
N PRO A 39 -11.58 7.40 5.70
CA PRO A 39 -11.39 7.65 7.13
C PRO A 39 -11.16 6.37 7.94
N GLU A 40 -11.63 5.23 7.43
CA GLU A 40 -11.42 3.91 8.00
C GLU A 40 -10.02 3.33 7.70
N GLY A 41 -9.28 3.94 6.77
CA GLY A 41 -7.91 3.58 6.39
C GLY A 41 -7.81 2.59 5.23
N LEU A 42 -6.65 2.60 4.57
CA LEU A 42 -6.39 1.85 3.34
C LEU A 42 -5.60 0.55 3.55
N THR A 43 -5.04 0.32 4.74
CA THR A 43 -4.27 -0.90 4.99
C THR A 43 -5.19 -2.12 4.95
N ALA A 44 -4.81 -3.13 4.16
CA ALA A 44 -5.58 -4.36 4.01
C ALA A 44 -4.68 -5.61 4.14
N ALA A 45 -5.25 -6.72 4.60
CA ALA A 45 -4.60 -8.01 4.67
C ALA A 45 -5.54 -9.12 4.16
N TYR A 46 -4.96 -10.17 3.58
CA TYR A 46 -5.68 -11.40 3.25
C TYR A 46 -4.82 -12.62 3.59
N GLY A 47 -5.48 -13.76 3.80
CA GLY A 47 -4.85 -15.06 4.05
C GLY A 47 -5.14 -15.64 5.43
N LYS A 48 -4.49 -16.76 5.75
CA LYS A 48 -4.67 -17.53 7.00
C LYS A 48 -4.42 -16.70 8.26
N TRP A 49 -3.44 -15.81 8.21
CA TRP A 49 -2.96 -14.96 9.30
C TRP A 49 -3.43 -13.51 9.18
N GLY A 50 -4.25 -13.16 8.19
CA GLY A 50 -4.77 -11.79 8.00
C GLY A 50 -5.34 -11.16 9.28
N SER A 51 -6.18 -11.91 10.02
CA SER A 51 -6.76 -11.43 11.29
C SER A 51 -5.71 -11.21 12.40
N ALA A 52 -4.66 -12.04 12.44
CA ALA A 52 -3.57 -11.88 13.40
C ALA A 52 -2.73 -10.64 13.07
N VAL A 53 -2.47 -10.36 11.79
CA VAL A 53 -1.82 -9.14 11.33
C VAL A 53 -2.67 -7.92 11.70
N ALA A 54 -3.96 -7.93 11.36
CA ALA A 54 -4.86 -6.83 11.64
C ALA A 54 -4.90 -6.50 13.14
N SER A 55 -5.00 -7.52 13.99
CA SER A 55 -4.98 -7.36 15.45
C SER A 55 -3.70 -6.68 15.96
N ARG A 56 -2.53 -7.02 15.39
CA ARG A 56 -1.25 -6.39 15.75
C ARG A 56 -1.18 -4.94 15.31
N LEU A 57 -1.67 -4.62 14.11
CA LEU A 57 -1.73 -3.25 13.61
C LEU A 57 -2.69 -2.39 14.43
N HIS A 58 -3.87 -2.91 14.77
CA HIS A 58 -4.83 -2.24 15.65
C HIS A 58 -4.24 -1.95 17.03
N ALA A 59 -3.50 -2.90 17.62
CA ALA A 59 -2.81 -2.68 18.89
C ALA A 59 -1.75 -1.56 18.82
N GLY A 60 -1.20 -1.30 17.63
CA GLY A 60 -0.31 -0.17 17.34
C GLY A 60 -1.02 1.11 16.91
N GLY A 61 -2.36 1.18 17.00
CA GLY A 61 -3.16 2.34 16.60
C GLY A 61 -3.36 2.51 15.09
N LEU A 62 -3.00 1.51 14.29
CA LEU A 62 -3.12 1.52 12.83
C LEU A 62 -4.36 0.76 12.37
N SER A 63 -5.03 1.27 11.34
CA SER A 63 -6.11 0.56 10.66
C SER A 63 -5.60 -0.70 9.94
N CYS A 64 -6.42 -1.74 9.88
CA CYS A 64 -6.21 -2.86 8.96
C CYS A 64 -7.52 -3.60 8.70
N LYS A 65 -7.91 -3.70 7.43
CA LYS A 65 -9.06 -4.49 6.98
C LYS A 65 -8.61 -5.90 6.63
N VAL A 66 -9.37 -6.91 7.05
CA VAL A 66 -9.20 -8.28 6.53
C VAL A 66 -10.22 -8.47 5.42
N ILE A 67 -9.75 -8.72 4.20
CA ILE A 67 -10.59 -8.84 3.01
C ILE A 67 -10.25 -10.12 2.24
N ASP A 68 -11.12 -10.52 1.32
CA ASP A 68 -10.86 -11.67 0.46
C ASP A 68 -9.77 -11.37 -0.60
N LYS A 69 -9.29 -12.43 -1.24
CA LYS A 69 -8.20 -12.38 -2.23
C LYS A 69 -8.54 -11.49 -3.43
N GLU A 70 -9.77 -11.52 -3.91
CA GLU A 70 -10.16 -10.75 -5.10
C GLU A 70 -10.22 -9.26 -4.78
N ALA A 71 -10.85 -8.90 -3.66
CA ALA A 71 -10.89 -7.53 -3.17
C ALA A 71 -9.47 -6.99 -2.90
N PHE A 72 -8.59 -7.81 -2.31
CA PHE A 72 -7.20 -7.45 -2.08
C PHE A 72 -6.44 -7.19 -3.38
N GLN A 73 -6.59 -8.08 -4.38
CA GLN A 73 -5.91 -7.93 -5.66
C GLN A 73 -6.34 -6.65 -6.39
N LYS A 74 -7.62 -6.26 -6.32
CA LYS A 74 -8.11 -4.98 -6.87
C LYS A 74 -7.37 -3.79 -6.23
N GLN A 75 -7.36 -3.71 -4.90
CA GLN A 75 -6.67 -2.63 -4.17
C GLN A 75 -5.16 -2.64 -4.41
N MET A 76 -4.54 -3.83 -4.50
CA MET A 76 -3.12 -3.97 -4.80
C MET A 76 -2.77 -3.42 -6.18
N LEU A 77 -3.60 -3.72 -7.19
CA LEU A 77 -3.40 -3.22 -8.55
C LEU A 77 -3.60 -1.70 -8.62
N GLU A 78 -4.63 -1.17 -7.97
CA GLU A 78 -4.85 0.29 -7.86
C GLU A 78 -3.62 0.98 -7.25
N LYS A 79 -3.10 0.43 -6.14
CA LYS A 79 -1.87 0.93 -5.52
C LYS A 79 -0.67 0.84 -6.44
N LEU A 80 -0.50 -0.29 -7.13
CA LEU A 80 0.63 -0.51 -8.02
C LEU A 80 0.63 0.49 -9.18
N ILE A 81 -0.54 0.76 -9.77
CA ILE A 81 -0.71 1.78 -10.81
C ILE A 81 -0.31 3.14 -10.25
N TRP A 82 -0.86 3.53 -9.10
CA TRP A 82 -0.55 4.80 -8.45
C TRP A 82 0.95 4.95 -8.17
N ILE A 83 1.59 3.96 -7.53
CA ILE A 83 3.04 3.99 -7.27
C ILE A 83 3.83 4.04 -8.57
N SER A 84 3.46 3.26 -9.59
CA SER A 84 4.20 3.22 -10.85
C SER A 84 4.18 4.56 -11.56
N ALA A 85 3.03 5.24 -11.60
CA ALA A 85 2.90 6.57 -12.18
C ALA A 85 3.74 7.60 -11.41
N PHE A 86 3.54 7.68 -10.09
CA PHE A 86 4.24 8.66 -9.24
C PHE A 86 5.75 8.47 -9.24
N MET A 87 6.23 7.22 -9.20
CA MET A 87 7.66 6.94 -9.19
C MET A 87 8.30 7.18 -10.56
N LEU A 88 7.58 6.91 -11.66
CA LEU A 88 8.06 7.22 -13.01
C LEU A 88 8.21 8.74 -13.19
N VAL A 89 7.19 9.52 -12.84
CA VAL A 89 7.25 10.99 -12.90
C VAL A 89 8.33 11.52 -11.97
N GLY A 90 8.41 11.03 -10.73
CA GLY A 90 9.47 11.39 -9.80
C GLY A 90 10.88 11.08 -10.31
N ALA A 91 11.07 9.96 -11.02
CA ALA A 91 12.36 9.60 -11.62
C ALA A 91 12.76 10.56 -12.77
N ARG A 92 11.77 11.13 -13.49
CA ARG A 92 12.01 12.17 -14.51
C ARG A 92 12.40 13.53 -13.90
N HIS A 93 12.07 13.76 -12.64
CA HIS A 93 12.30 15.01 -11.92
C HIS A 93 13.18 14.79 -10.66
N PRO A 94 14.51 14.56 -10.82
CA PRO A 94 15.40 14.18 -9.72
C PRO A 94 15.33 15.13 -8.52
N GLY A 95 15.25 14.55 -7.31
CA GLY A 95 15.13 15.30 -6.05
C GLY A 95 13.69 15.61 -5.64
N SER A 96 12.70 15.30 -6.48
CA SER A 96 11.28 15.45 -6.13
C SER A 96 10.84 14.42 -5.09
N THR A 97 10.06 14.87 -4.11
CA THR A 97 9.33 13.97 -3.21
C THR A 97 8.02 13.53 -3.88
N VAL A 98 7.40 12.45 -3.39
CA VAL A 98 6.06 12.02 -3.85
C VAL A 98 5.02 13.16 -3.74
N GLY A 99 5.10 13.96 -2.68
CA GLY A 99 4.22 15.13 -2.51
C GLY A 99 4.55 16.30 -3.44
N ALA A 100 5.79 16.45 -3.89
CA ALA A 100 6.14 17.42 -4.93
C ALA A 100 5.60 16.97 -6.30
N VAL A 101 5.68 15.67 -6.59
CA VAL A 101 5.10 15.05 -7.80
C VAL A 101 3.60 15.30 -7.88
N GLU A 102 2.86 15.01 -6.81
CA GLU A 102 1.40 15.26 -6.74
C GLU A 102 1.02 16.73 -7.03
N LYS A 103 1.80 17.67 -6.51
CA LYS A 103 1.47 19.11 -6.56
C LYS A 103 1.92 19.79 -7.84
N GLN A 104 3.08 19.43 -8.36
CA GLN A 104 3.78 20.18 -9.42
C GLN A 104 3.73 19.50 -10.78
N TYR A 105 3.59 18.17 -10.82
CA TYR A 105 3.67 17.37 -12.04
C TYR A 105 2.39 16.54 -12.29
N ARG A 106 1.28 16.93 -11.67
CA ARG A 106 -0.02 16.23 -11.73
C ARG A 106 -0.53 15.94 -13.14
N SER A 107 -0.21 16.79 -14.12
CA SER A 107 -0.60 16.56 -15.52
C SER A 107 0.10 15.33 -16.10
N GLU A 108 1.36 15.08 -15.74
CA GLU A 108 2.14 13.94 -16.24
C GLU A 108 1.70 12.61 -15.62
N GLU A 109 0.94 12.62 -14.52
CA GLU A 109 0.36 11.41 -13.90
C GLU A 109 -0.95 10.96 -14.58
N ARG A 110 -1.56 11.82 -15.41
CA ARG A 110 -2.90 11.62 -15.99
C ARG A 110 -2.89 11.23 -17.46
N ASP A 111 -1.75 11.35 -18.13
CA ASP A 111 -1.53 11.00 -19.54
C ASP A 111 -1.13 9.51 -19.68
#